data_AF-A0AB39RZ65-F1
#
_entry.id   AF-A0AB39RZ65-F1
#
_cell.length_a   1.000
_cell.length_b   1.000
_cell.length_c   1.000
_cell.angle_alpha   90.00
_cell.angle_beta   90.00
_cell.angle_gamma   90.00
#
_symmetry.space_group_name_H-M   'P 1'
#
loop_
_entity.id
_entity.type
_entity.pdbx_description
1 polymer ?
#
loop_
_entity_poly.entity_id
_entity_poly.type
_entity_poly.pdbx_seq_one_letter_code
_entity_poly.pdbx_strand_id
1 'polypeptide(L)'
;MDLSKIFHATSDRHVEVRRDDLSEIYDDAARDDVQYIFGDSITGISPDGEVRFVNAAPRRFDLVVGADGLHSNVRRIVFGDESRFSAFTGAYLGVLTLPNLSDLDGELLIHVGVGRTAGMYGARHLGDARVLFLFRSERELDFHHHDGPRQKGLLRSAFDGMHPDVDRWLNELDRTPSFSFDSITQLRMDTWSRGRVTLVGDAGYCLGPAVGGSTSLAVVGAYVLAGALARAGGDHERAFPANEGAMAEHVRGSRAAALSAAKTLIPTSRLGVRGLAQGVLRPVVRRDRRARSGRSSPSAEQRGCGPVTGRCGRL
;
A
#
# COMPACT_ATOMS: atom_id res chain seq x y z
N MET A 1 5.65 -2.96 -20.99
CA MET A 1 6.07 -3.00 -19.59
C MET A 1 5.69 -4.37 -19.07
N ASP A 2 6.65 -5.12 -18.55
CA ASP A 2 6.46 -6.52 -18.13
C ASP A 2 5.79 -6.51 -16.75
N LEU A 3 4.54 -6.95 -16.61
CA LEU A 3 3.87 -6.98 -15.29
C LEU A 3 4.50 -8.00 -14.36
N SER A 4 5.15 -9.01 -14.92
CA SER A 4 5.99 -9.89 -14.12
C SER A 4 7.13 -9.10 -13.48
N LYS A 5 7.59 -7.95 -14.03
CA LYS A 5 8.51 -7.04 -13.33
C LYS A 5 7.83 -6.11 -12.33
N ILE A 6 6.52 -5.87 -12.38
CA ILE A 6 5.86 -5.09 -11.31
C ILE A 6 5.71 -5.99 -10.07
N PHE A 7 5.45 -7.28 -10.28
CA PHE A 7 5.33 -8.27 -9.21
C PHE A 7 6.65 -9.03 -8.89
N HIS A 8 7.65 -9.07 -9.79
CA HIS A 8 8.98 -9.67 -9.59
C HIS A 8 10.14 -8.66 -9.55
N ALA A 9 9.94 -7.35 -9.78
CA ALA A 9 10.95 -6.36 -9.36
C ALA A 9 10.90 -6.09 -7.85
N THR A 10 10.20 -6.94 -7.11
CA THR A 10 10.47 -7.22 -5.70
C THR A 10 11.87 -7.83 -5.62
N SER A 11 12.87 -6.97 -5.40
CA SER A 11 14.19 -7.33 -4.89
C SER A 11 14.09 -8.42 -3.81
N ASP A 12 15.12 -9.25 -3.63
CA ASP A 12 15.23 -10.17 -2.48
C ASP A 12 15.15 -9.45 -1.10
N ARG A 13 15.10 -8.11 -1.11
CA ARG A 13 14.88 -7.22 0.06
C ARG A 13 13.45 -6.69 0.18
N HIS A 14 12.52 -7.11 -0.67
CA HIS A 14 11.11 -6.74 -0.55
C HIS A 14 10.45 -7.61 0.52
N VAL A 15 9.75 -6.97 1.45
CA VAL A 15 9.02 -7.65 2.52
C VAL A 15 7.55 -7.35 2.36
N GLU A 16 6.75 -8.40 2.25
CA GLU A 16 5.29 -8.31 2.33
C GLU A 16 4.87 -8.60 3.77
N VAL A 17 4.15 -7.66 4.37
CA VAL A 17 3.61 -7.77 5.73
C VAL A 17 2.12 -7.52 5.65
N ARG A 18 1.31 -8.26 6.43
CA ARG A 18 -0.11 -7.93 6.54
C ARG A 18 -0.26 -6.53 7.12
N ARG A 19 -1.25 -5.79 6.61
CA ARG A 19 -1.54 -4.44 7.11
C ARG A 19 -1.80 -4.45 8.62
N ASP A 20 -2.57 -5.42 9.09
CA ASP A 20 -2.96 -5.53 10.50
C ASP A 20 -1.73 -5.83 11.37
N ASP A 21 -0.90 -6.80 10.98
CA ASP A 21 0.36 -7.12 11.66
C ASP A 21 1.32 -5.90 11.67
N LEU A 22 1.42 -5.16 10.56
CA LEU A 22 2.27 -3.96 10.50
C LEU A 22 1.75 -2.86 11.45
N SER A 23 0.43 -2.69 11.55
CA SER A 23 -0.18 -1.77 12.49
C SER A 23 0.06 -2.18 13.94
N GLU A 24 -0.04 -3.47 14.26
CA GLU A 24 0.26 -4.02 15.60
C GLU A 24 1.73 -3.83 15.96
N ILE A 25 2.66 -4.07 15.03
CA ILE A 25 4.10 -3.82 15.23
C ILE A 25 4.36 -2.35 15.59
N TYR A 26 3.69 -1.40 14.93
CA TYR A 26 3.86 0.02 15.25
C TYR A 26 3.21 0.42 16.59
N ASP A 27 2.05 -0.17 16.93
CA ASP A 27 1.40 0.03 18.22
C ASP A 27 2.30 -0.46 19.36
N ASP A 28 2.75 -1.72 19.28
CA ASP A 28 3.62 -2.32 20.28
C ASP A 28 4.96 -1.58 20.43
N ALA A 29 5.52 -1.05 19.34
CA ALA A 29 6.77 -0.31 19.38
C ALA A 29 6.66 1.07 20.05
N ALA A 30 5.46 1.65 20.15
CA ALA A 30 5.25 3.02 20.62
C ALA A 30 4.32 3.15 21.83
N ARG A 31 3.60 2.09 22.22
CA ARG A 31 2.59 2.11 23.30
C ARG A 31 3.07 2.61 24.65
N ASP A 32 4.36 2.47 24.95
CA ASP A 32 4.93 2.90 26.23
C ASP A 32 5.28 4.41 26.22
N ASP A 33 5.43 5.02 25.03
CA ASP A 33 5.83 6.42 24.84
C ASP A 33 4.68 7.30 24.27
N VAL A 34 3.63 6.69 23.73
CA VAL A 34 2.54 7.36 23.02
C VAL A 34 1.19 7.03 23.65
N GLN A 35 0.39 8.07 23.89
CA GLN A 35 -0.99 7.90 24.31
C GLN A 35 -1.89 7.62 23.10
N TYR A 36 -2.48 6.43 23.06
CA TYR A 36 -3.51 6.08 22.07
C TYR A 36 -4.92 6.39 22.59
N ILE A 37 -5.72 7.09 21.78
CA ILE A 37 -7.13 7.37 22.05
C ILE A 37 -7.94 6.81 20.88
N PHE A 38 -8.60 5.68 21.12
CA PHE A 38 -9.45 5.00 20.13
C PHE A 38 -10.89 5.48 20.24
N GLY A 39 -11.65 5.34 19.14
CA GLY A 39 -13.07 5.68 19.10
C GLY A 39 -13.36 7.17 19.14
N ASP A 40 -12.40 8.01 18.74
CA ASP A 40 -12.55 9.47 18.68
C ASP A 40 -12.05 10.02 17.35
N SER A 41 -12.42 11.27 17.04
CA SER A 41 -12.00 11.97 15.83
C SER A 41 -11.86 13.46 16.09
N ILE A 42 -10.92 14.09 15.39
CA ILE A 42 -10.75 15.55 15.45
C ILE A 42 -11.93 16.22 14.73
N THR A 43 -12.49 17.27 15.36
CA THR A 43 -13.58 18.10 14.83
C THR A 43 -13.16 19.54 14.59
N GLY A 44 -12.08 20.01 15.21
CA GLY A 44 -11.56 21.36 15.04
C GLY A 44 -10.11 21.50 15.47
N ILE A 45 -9.41 22.42 14.83
CA ILE A 45 -8.03 22.81 15.14
C ILE A 45 -7.96 24.33 15.05
N SER A 46 -7.57 24.99 16.15
CA SER A 46 -7.38 26.44 16.18
C SER A 46 -5.95 26.82 15.78
N PRO A 47 -5.72 28.09 15.36
CA PRO A 47 -4.36 28.57 15.02
C PRO A 47 -3.35 28.47 16.18
N ASP A 48 -3.83 28.52 17.43
CA ASP A 48 -3.01 28.46 18.64
C ASP A 48 -2.83 27.03 19.20
N GLY A 49 -3.26 26.01 18.46
CA GLY A 49 -2.97 24.60 18.76
C GLY A 49 -4.00 23.90 19.68
N GLU A 50 -5.16 24.51 19.93
CA GLU A 50 -6.29 23.80 20.55
C GLU A 50 -6.91 22.85 19.52
N VAL A 51 -7.01 21.57 19.89
CA VAL A 51 -7.66 20.52 19.12
C VAL A 51 -8.92 20.07 19.84
N ARG A 52 -10.03 20.01 19.09
CA ARG A 52 -11.33 19.54 19.58
C ARG A 52 -11.63 18.18 18.98
N PHE A 53 -12.30 17.35 19.77
CA PHE A 53 -12.61 15.96 19.42
C PHE A 53 -14.13 15.74 19.38
N VAL A 54 -14.56 14.57 18.92
CA VAL A 54 -15.98 14.18 18.97
C VAL A 54 -16.37 13.85 20.40
N ASN A 55 -15.51 13.11 21.11
CA ASN A 55 -15.82 12.55 22.43
C ASN A 55 -14.94 13.15 23.54
N ALA A 56 -13.64 13.29 23.32
CA ALA A 56 -12.72 13.82 24.33
C ALA A 56 -12.84 15.34 24.51
N ALA A 57 -12.45 15.81 25.70
CA ALA A 57 -12.32 17.23 25.97
C ALA A 57 -11.25 17.89 25.07
N PRO A 58 -11.38 19.18 24.71
CA PRO A 58 -10.36 19.90 23.96
C PRO A 58 -8.99 19.83 24.64
N ARG A 59 -7.93 19.71 23.84
CA ARG A 59 -6.54 19.64 24.31
C ARG A 59 -5.65 20.54 23.49
N ARG A 60 -4.57 21.03 24.08
CA ARG A 60 -3.57 21.85 23.39
C ARG A 60 -2.37 21.00 23.00
N PHE A 61 -1.86 21.23 21.80
CA PHE A 61 -0.67 20.59 21.25
C PHE A 61 0.23 21.62 20.60
N ASP A 62 1.55 21.40 20.67
CA ASP A 62 2.52 22.28 20.01
C ASP A 62 2.43 22.17 18.49
N LEU A 63 2.18 20.96 17.99
CA LEU A 63 2.06 20.60 16.59
C LEU A 63 0.93 19.58 16.38
N VAL A 64 0.33 19.59 15.19
CA VAL A 64 -0.64 18.56 14.76
C VAL A 64 -0.15 17.94 13.47
N VAL A 65 -0.06 16.60 13.44
CA VAL A 65 0.28 15.84 12.23
C VAL A 65 -0.96 15.10 11.74
N GLY A 66 -1.47 15.50 10.58
CA GLY A 66 -2.56 14.78 9.91
C GLY A 66 -2.02 13.54 9.21
N ALA A 67 -2.33 12.37 9.77
CA ALA A 67 -2.01 11.05 9.21
C ALA A 67 -3.28 10.20 9.00
N ASP A 68 -4.43 10.87 8.82
CA ASP A 68 -5.79 10.33 8.80
C ASP A 68 -6.29 9.98 7.38
N GLY A 69 -5.36 9.62 6.49
CA GLY A 69 -5.65 9.01 5.19
C GLY A 69 -6.26 9.94 4.13
N LEU A 70 -6.73 9.34 3.04
CA LEU A 70 -7.26 10.08 1.88
C LEU A 70 -8.37 11.05 2.28
N HIS A 71 -9.31 10.65 3.14
CA HIS A 71 -10.43 11.48 3.60
C HIS A 71 -10.13 12.30 4.87
N SER A 72 -8.90 12.80 4.98
CA SER A 72 -8.38 13.52 6.16
C SER A 72 -9.28 14.64 6.68
N ASN A 73 -9.72 14.51 7.92
CA ASN A 73 -10.37 15.55 8.72
C ASN A 73 -9.41 16.70 9.00
N VAL A 74 -8.14 16.40 9.32
CA VAL A 74 -7.12 17.43 9.58
C VAL A 74 -6.94 18.31 8.34
N ARG A 75 -6.80 17.70 7.16
CA ARG A 75 -6.70 18.44 5.89
C ARG A 75 -7.95 19.30 5.67
N ARG A 76 -9.13 18.72 5.83
CA ARG A 76 -10.41 19.43 5.64
C ARG A 76 -10.54 20.65 6.54
N ILE A 77 -10.17 20.53 7.82
CA ILE A 77 -10.25 21.61 8.81
C ILE A 77 -9.27 22.74 8.47
N VAL A 78 -8.03 22.41 8.07
CA VAL A 78 -6.94 23.39 7.99
C VAL A 78 -6.76 23.98 6.58
N PHE A 79 -6.95 23.16 5.55
CA PHE A 79 -6.70 23.52 4.15
C PHE A 79 -8.00 23.76 3.37
N GLY A 80 -9.11 23.19 3.83
CA GLY A 80 -10.44 23.29 3.24
C GLY A 80 -10.88 22.02 2.53
N ASP A 81 -11.96 22.11 1.77
CA ASP A 81 -12.63 20.94 1.17
C ASP A 81 -11.71 20.05 0.32
N GLU A 82 -11.89 18.74 0.43
CA GLU A 82 -11.10 17.72 -0.28
C GLU A 82 -11.16 17.86 -1.80
N SER A 83 -12.32 18.25 -2.35
CA SER A 83 -12.53 18.39 -3.81
C SER A 83 -11.57 19.40 -4.46
N ARG A 84 -10.97 20.30 -3.68
CA ARG A 84 -9.97 21.27 -4.14
C ARG A 84 -8.61 20.65 -4.44
N PHE A 85 -8.34 19.49 -3.85
CA PHE A 85 -7.05 18.81 -3.91
C PHE A 85 -7.15 17.45 -4.60
N SER A 86 -8.33 16.83 -4.60
CA SER A 86 -8.57 15.53 -5.20
C SER A 86 -8.61 15.60 -6.73
N ALA A 87 -7.83 14.72 -7.35
CA ALA A 87 -7.81 14.49 -8.78
C ALA A 87 -8.21 13.03 -9.04
N PHE A 88 -9.47 12.83 -9.40
CA PHE A 88 -10.00 11.53 -9.81
C PHE A 88 -9.24 11.01 -11.04
N THR A 89 -8.78 9.76 -11.00
CA THR A 89 -7.95 9.19 -12.08
C THR A 89 -8.75 8.38 -13.11
N GLY A 90 -10.09 8.32 -12.97
CA GLY A 90 -10.96 7.61 -13.90
C GLY A 90 -11.15 6.12 -13.59
N ALA A 91 -10.88 5.70 -12.34
CA ALA A 91 -10.96 4.31 -11.94
C ALA A 91 -11.20 4.13 -10.43
N TYR A 92 -11.62 2.93 -10.05
CA TYR A 92 -11.98 2.52 -8.70
C TYR A 92 -11.22 1.25 -8.31
N LEU A 93 -11.01 1.09 -7.00
CA LEU A 93 -10.47 -0.11 -6.38
C LEU A 93 -11.48 -0.64 -5.36
N GLY A 94 -11.81 -1.93 -5.46
CA GLY A 94 -12.37 -2.74 -4.39
C GLY A 94 -11.33 -3.75 -3.91
N VAL A 95 -11.21 -3.94 -2.60
CA VAL A 95 -10.39 -5.00 -2.00
C VAL A 95 -11.26 -5.76 -1.02
N LEU A 96 -11.22 -7.09 -1.11
CA LEU A 96 -11.87 -7.97 -0.14
C LEU A 96 -10.93 -9.08 0.30
N THR A 97 -11.17 -9.57 1.51
CA THR A 97 -10.44 -10.70 2.11
C THR A 97 -11.30 -11.94 2.08
N LEU A 98 -10.80 -13.04 1.53
CA LEU A 98 -11.46 -14.34 1.54
C LEU A 98 -10.56 -15.38 2.20
N PRO A 99 -11.11 -16.49 2.72
CA PRO A 99 -10.31 -17.69 2.89
C PRO A 99 -9.57 -18.01 1.58
N ASN A 100 -8.39 -18.62 1.65
CA ASN A 100 -7.66 -19.03 0.45
C ASN A 100 -8.34 -20.24 -0.22
N LEU A 101 -9.51 -20.02 -0.82
CA LEU A 101 -10.38 -21.04 -1.39
C LEU A 101 -9.77 -21.75 -2.62
N SER A 102 -8.69 -21.18 -3.17
CA SER A 102 -8.03 -21.64 -4.38
C SER A 102 -6.64 -22.23 -4.13
N ASP A 103 -6.24 -22.42 -2.86
CA ASP A 103 -4.91 -22.90 -2.44
C ASP A 103 -3.75 -22.19 -3.17
N LEU A 104 -3.89 -20.89 -3.45
CA LEU A 104 -2.88 -20.12 -4.16
C LEU A 104 -1.65 -19.95 -3.25
N ASP A 105 -0.51 -20.51 -3.66
CA ASP A 105 0.79 -20.39 -2.94
C ASP A 105 1.76 -19.46 -3.70
N GLY A 106 1.64 -18.15 -3.44
CA GLY A 106 2.41 -17.14 -4.18
C GLY A 106 2.01 -17.04 -5.65
N GLU A 107 0.84 -17.55 -5.99
CA GLU A 107 0.23 -17.45 -7.32
C GLU A 107 -0.79 -16.31 -7.35
N LEU A 108 -0.85 -15.65 -8.50
CA LEU A 108 -1.76 -14.53 -8.77
C LEU A 108 -2.68 -14.94 -9.92
N LEU A 109 -3.96 -15.15 -9.60
CA LEU A 109 -5.01 -15.39 -10.57
C LEU A 109 -5.59 -14.05 -11.02
N ILE A 110 -5.62 -13.77 -12.32
CA ILE A 110 -6.15 -12.50 -12.86
C ILE A 110 -7.14 -12.79 -13.99
N HIS A 111 -8.31 -12.18 -13.89
CA HIS A 111 -9.27 -12.02 -14.98
C HIS A 111 -9.22 -10.59 -15.51
N VAL A 112 -9.00 -10.44 -16.81
CA VAL A 112 -8.83 -9.14 -17.46
C VAL A 112 -9.92 -8.93 -18.50
N GLY A 113 -10.67 -7.84 -18.35
CA GLY A 113 -11.67 -7.36 -19.29
C GLY A 113 -11.35 -5.96 -19.79
N VAL A 114 -12.12 -5.48 -20.76
CA VAL A 114 -12.02 -4.08 -21.19
C VAL A 114 -12.59 -3.20 -20.08
N GLY A 115 -11.76 -2.30 -19.54
CA GLY A 115 -12.12 -1.35 -18.49
C GLY A 115 -12.23 -1.95 -17.09
N ARG A 116 -11.96 -3.25 -16.91
CA ARG A 116 -12.06 -3.93 -15.62
C ARG A 116 -11.08 -5.09 -15.47
N THR A 117 -10.50 -5.25 -14.29
CA THR A 117 -9.55 -6.30 -13.94
C THR A 117 -9.90 -6.79 -12.54
N ALA A 118 -10.08 -8.08 -12.38
CA ALA A 118 -10.24 -8.73 -11.09
C ALA A 118 -9.09 -9.69 -10.87
N GLY A 119 -8.55 -9.77 -9.67
CA GLY A 119 -7.48 -10.72 -9.38
C GLY A 119 -7.48 -11.17 -7.94
N MET A 120 -7.01 -12.38 -7.71
CA MET A 120 -6.82 -12.97 -6.40
C MET A 120 -5.36 -13.36 -6.24
N TYR A 121 -4.78 -13.03 -5.10
CA TYR A 121 -3.46 -13.52 -4.71
C TYR A 121 -3.49 -14.04 -3.27
N GLY A 122 -2.76 -15.13 -3.05
CA GLY A 122 -2.41 -15.62 -1.73
C GLY A 122 -0.95 -15.22 -1.43
N ALA A 123 -0.69 -14.73 -0.22
CA ALA A 123 0.69 -14.55 0.22
C ALA A 123 1.15 -15.80 0.98
N ARG A 124 2.42 -16.16 0.80
CA ARG A 124 3.02 -17.31 1.50
C ARG A 124 2.83 -17.13 3.01
N HIS A 125 2.41 -18.20 3.69
CA HIS A 125 2.16 -18.25 5.14
C HIS A 125 0.84 -17.63 5.62
N LEU A 126 -0.02 -17.16 4.72
CA LEU A 126 -1.34 -16.64 5.09
C LEU A 126 -2.45 -17.66 4.76
N GLY A 127 -3.36 -17.91 5.71
CA GLY A 127 -4.54 -18.77 5.51
C GLY A 127 -5.67 -18.12 4.70
N ASP A 128 -5.50 -16.84 4.33
CA ASP A 128 -6.46 -16.01 3.62
C ASP A 128 -5.87 -15.44 2.32
N ALA A 129 -6.72 -15.21 1.33
CA ALA A 129 -6.39 -14.60 0.05
C ALA A 129 -6.96 -13.18 -0.01
N ARG A 130 -6.32 -12.32 -0.81
CA ARG A 130 -6.80 -10.98 -1.13
C ARG A 130 -7.32 -10.96 -2.55
N VAL A 131 -8.51 -10.39 -2.73
CA VAL A 131 -9.09 -10.18 -4.05
C VAL A 131 -9.16 -8.69 -4.32
N LEU A 132 -8.59 -8.27 -5.45
CA LEU A 132 -8.67 -6.90 -5.93
C LEU A 132 -9.61 -6.81 -7.13
N PHE A 133 -10.33 -5.70 -7.18
CA PHE A 133 -11.23 -5.33 -8.25
C PHE A 133 -10.88 -3.92 -8.70
N LEU A 134 -10.45 -3.79 -9.94
CA LEU A 134 -10.10 -2.53 -10.55
C LEU A 134 -11.02 -2.28 -11.74
N PHE A 135 -11.71 -1.15 -11.79
CA PHE A 135 -12.56 -0.81 -12.94
C PHE A 135 -12.56 0.68 -13.25
N ARG A 136 -12.81 1.02 -14.51
CA ARG A 136 -12.90 2.40 -14.98
C ARG A 136 -14.32 2.94 -14.87
N SER A 137 -14.39 4.24 -14.64
CA SER A 137 -15.62 5.02 -14.80
C SER A 137 -15.28 6.34 -15.50
N GLU A 138 -16.10 6.73 -16.47
CA GLU A 138 -15.93 8.01 -17.18
C GLU A 138 -16.24 9.21 -16.27
N ARG A 139 -17.16 9.00 -15.33
CA ARG A 139 -17.56 10.01 -14.34
C ARG A 139 -17.29 9.46 -12.94
N GLU A 140 -16.97 10.36 -12.03
CA GLU A 140 -16.94 10.01 -10.62
C GLU A 140 -18.35 9.55 -10.18
N LEU A 141 -18.39 8.37 -9.57
CA LEU A 141 -19.59 7.75 -9.04
C LEU A 141 -20.01 8.48 -7.78
N ASP A 142 -21.32 8.68 -7.64
CA ASP A 142 -21.91 9.25 -6.43
C ASP A 142 -22.13 8.16 -5.37
N PHE A 143 -21.30 8.20 -4.33
CA PHE A 143 -21.41 7.37 -3.13
C PHE A 143 -20.68 8.03 -1.96
N HIS A 144 -21.12 7.72 -0.74
CA HIS A 144 -20.37 8.09 0.47
C HIS A 144 -19.34 6.99 0.79
N HIS A 145 -18.14 7.36 1.23
CA HIS A 145 -17.08 6.41 1.58
C HIS A 145 -17.41 5.51 2.80
N HIS A 146 -18.48 5.82 3.54
CA HIS A 146 -19.04 4.98 4.60
C HIS A 146 -20.30 4.18 4.19
N ASP A 147 -20.79 4.33 2.96
CA ASP A 147 -21.96 3.60 2.47
C ASP A 147 -21.56 2.24 1.88
N GLY A 148 -21.27 1.29 2.76
CA GLY A 148 -20.87 -0.08 2.40
C GLY A 148 -21.85 -0.78 1.46
N PRO A 149 -23.18 -0.77 1.71
CA PRO A 149 -24.15 -1.36 0.80
C PRO A 149 -24.10 -0.78 -0.62
N ARG A 150 -24.01 0.55 -0.76
CA ARG A 150 -23.88 1.20 -2.07
C ARG A 150 -22.59 0.81 -2.77
N GLN A 151 -21.47 0.80 -2.06
CA GLN A 151 -20.16 0.41 -2.58
C GLN A 151 -20.16 -1.03 -3.12
N LYS A 152 -20.70 -1.98 -2.35
CA LYS A 152 -20.84 -3.38 -2.79
C LYS A 152 -21.73 -3.50 -4.02
N GLY A 153 -22.83 -2.74 -4.08
CA GLY A 153 -23.73 -2.69 -5.24
C GLY A 153 -23.06 -2.15 -6.51
N LEU A 154 -22.23 -1.10 -6.37
CA LEU A 154 -21.41 -0.56 -7.47
C LEU A 154 -20.39 -1.60 -7.96
N LEU A 155 -19.74 -2.31 -7.04
CA LEU A 155 -18.76 -3.34 -7.39
C LEU A 155 -19.40 -4.51 -8.14
N ARG A 156 -20.55 -5.01 -7.66
CA ARG A 156 -21.31 -6.07 -8.35
C ARG A 156 -21.69 -5.64 -9.77
N SER A 157 -22.24 -4.43 -9.92
CA SER A 157 -22.60 -3.89 -11.23
C SER A 157 -21.40 -3.78 -12.18
N ALA A 158 -20.22 -3.37 -11.68
CA ALA A 158 -19.02 -3.21 -12.50
C ALA A 158 -18.45 -4.55 -13.01
N PHE A 159 -18.63 -5.62 -12.25
CA PHE A 159 -18.03 -6.93 -12.51
C PHE A 159 -19.03 -7.99 -12.98
N ASP A 160 -20.31 -7.64 -13.13
CA ASP A 160 -21.35 -8.55 -13.59
C ASP A 160 -20.97 -9.24 -14.91
N GLY A 161 -21.22 -10.56 -14.93
CA GLY A 161 -20.96 -11.45 -16.06
C GLY A 161 -19.49 -11.50 -16.52
N MET A 162 -18.53 -11.14 -15.66
CA MET A 162 -17.12 -11.12 -16.05
C MET A 162 -16.53 -12.52 -16.16
N HIS A 163 -16.68 -13.35 -15.12
CA HIS A 163 -16.17 -14.72 -15.06
C HIS A 163 -16.82 -15.47 -13.89
N PRO A 164 -17.07 -16.79 -13.98
CA PRO A 164 -17.64 -17.56 -12.87
C PRO A 164 -16.85 -17.47 -11.56
N ASP A 165 -15.52 -17.39 -11.62
CA ASP A 165 -14.68 -17.21 -10.41
C ASP A 165 -14.88 -15.82 -9.80
N VAL A 166 -15.01 -14.78 -10.64
CA VAL A 166 -15.29 -13.42 -10.19
C VAL A 166 -16.65 -13.35 -9.51
N ASP A 167 -17.67 -14.00 -10.08
CA ASP A 167 -19.01 -14.07 -9.50
C ASP A 167 -18.99 -14.77 -8.13
N ARG A 168 -18.19 -15.84 -7.98
CA ARG A 168 -17.97 -16.51 -6.69
C ARG A 168 -17.36 -15.56 -5.66
N TRP A 169 -16.37 -14.74 -6.03
CA TRP A 169 -15.76 -13.78 -5.11
C TRP A 169 -16.75 -12.68 -4.71
N LEU A 170 -17.57 -12.19 -5.64
CA LEU A 170 -18.61 -11.18 -5.38
C LEU A 170 -19.72 -11.71 -4.46
N ASN A 171 -20.00 -13.01 -4.48
CA ASN A 171 -20.98 -13.64 -3.58
C ASN A 171 -20.52 -13.64 -2.11
N GLU A 172 -19.22 -13.52 -1.85
CA GLU A 172 -18.65 -13.45 -0.51
C GLU A 172 -18.56 -12.02 0.05
N LEU A 173 -18.93 -10.99 -0.74
CA LEU A 173 -18.86 -9.58 -0.32
C LEU A 173 -19.64 -9.28 0.96
N ASP A 174 -20.72 -10.01 1.25
CA ASP A 174 -21.53 -9.79 2.45
C ASP A 174 -21.06 -10.59 3.67
N ARG A 175 -20.13 -11.54 3.46
CA ARG A 175 -19.57 -12.41 4.50
C ARG A 175 -18.10 -12.10 4.81
N THR A 176 -17.45 -11.31 3.96
CA THR A 176 -16.04 -10.98 4.12
C THR A 176 -15.79 -10.22 5.43
N PRO A 177 -14.71 -10.55 6.16
CA PRO A 177 -14.34 -9.85 7.38
C PRO A 177 -13.80 -8.43 7.10
N SER A 178 -13.34 -8.16 5.88
CA SER A 178 -12.72 -6.89 5.51
C SER A 178 -13.00 -6.54 4.06
N PHE A 179 -13.61 -5.37 3.86
CA PHE A 179 -13.91 -4.81 2.55
C PHE A 179 -13.53 -3.32 2.54
N SER A 180 -12.86 -2.89 1.48
CA SER A 180 -12.61 -1.49 1.19
C SER A 180 -12.94 -1.18 -0.26
N PHE A 181 -13.57 -0.03 -0.49
CA PHE A 181 -13.88 0.46 -1.83
C PHE A 181 -13.64 1.95 -1.89
N ASP A 182 -12.89 2.38 -2.90
CA ASP A 182 -12.64 3.80 -3.12
C ASP A 182 -12.31 4.10 -4.58
N SER A 183 -12.50 5.37 -4.94
CA SER A 183 -11.92 5.98 -6.11
C SER A 183 -10.40 5.91 -6.07
N ILE A 184 -9.77 5.65 -7.22
CA ILE A 184 -8.33 5.84 -7.37
C ILE A 184 -8.13 7.34 -7.55
N THR A 185 -7.85 8.02 -6.44
CA THR A 185 -7.73 9.48 -6.39
C THR A 185 -6.33 9.90 -5.96
N GLN A 186 -5.79 10.90 -6.65
CA GLN A 186 -4.54 11.54 -6.26
C GLN A 186 -4.82 12.86 -5.57
N LEU A 187 -4.21 13.10 -4.43
CA LEU A 187 -4.22 14.43 -3.84
C LEU A 187 -3.14 15.28 -4.49
N ARG A 188 -3.43 16.56 -4.75
CA ARG A 188 -2.50 17.56 -5.28
C ARG A 188 -2.63 18.82 -4.43
N MET A 189 -1.59 19.11 -3.68
CA MET A 189 -1.51 20.26 -2.79
C MET A 189 -0.20 21.00 -3.03
N ASP A 190 -0.25 22.33 -2.98
CA ASP A 190 0.94 23.19 -3.16
C ASP A 190 1.88 23.14 -1.95
N THR A 191 1.32 22.92 -0.77
CA THR A 191 2.03 22.73 0.49
C THR A 191 1.28 21.72 1.35
N TRP A 192 1.99 21.01 2.23
CA TRP A 192 1.41 20.04 3.16
C TRP A 192 1.40 20.58 4.59
N SER A 193 1.78 21.83 4.78
CA SER A 193 1.86 22.46 6.08
C SER A 193 1.21 23.84 6.12
N ARG A 194 0.69 24.21 7.28
CA ARG A 194 0.11 25.52 7.54
C ARG A 194 0.13 25.79 9.04
N GLY A 195 0.88 26.82 9.45
CA GLY A 195 1.10 27.11 10.87
C GLY A 195 1.65 25.88 11.58
N ARG A 196 0.98 25.45 12.64
CA ARG A 196 1.37 24.30 13.49
C ARG A 196 0.98 22.93 12.93
N VAL A 197 0.39 22.87 11.75
CA VAL A 197 -0.16 21.64 11.18
C VAL A 197 0.65 21.19 9.98
N THR A 198 0.94 19.89 9.89
CA THR A 198 1.51 19.25 8.70
C THR A 198 0.81 17.93 8.39
N LEU A 199 0.85 17.47 7.13
CA LEU A 199 0.21 16.24 6.66
C LEU A 199 1.26 15.19 6.25
N VAL A 200 0.99 13.92 6.56
CA VAL A 200 1.83 12.78 6.22
C VAL A 200 1.00 11.67 5.59
N GLY A 201 1.60 10.91 4.67
CA GLY A 201 0.94 9.82 3.96
C GLY A 201 -0.20 10.29 3.07
N ASP A 202 -1.24 9.47 2.99
CA ASP A 202 -2.39 9.73 2.12
C ASP A 202 -3.19 10.98 2.52
N ALA A 203 -2.97 11.56 3.71
CA ALA A 203 -3.58 12.83 4.09
C ALA A 203 -3.06 14.01 3.26
N GLY A 204 -1.77 14.01 2.87
CA GLY A 204 -1.15 15.10 2.11
C GLY A 204 -0.80 14.74 0.67
N TYR A 205 -0.43 13.48 0.41
CA TYR A 205 0.13 13.08 -0.88
C TYR A 205 -0.29 11.69 -1.35
N CYS A 206 -1.57 11.36 -1.20
CA CYS A 206 -2.14 10.13 -1.73
C CYS A 206 -1.80 9.92 -3.22
N LEU A 207 -1.31 8.71 -3.53
CA LEU A 207 -0.88 8.29 -4.86
C LEU A 207 -2.01 7.68 -5.72
N GLY A 208 -3.11 7.28 -5.09
CA GLY A 208 -4.19 6.48 -5.67
C GLY A 208 -4.14 5.00 -5.20
N PRO A 209 -5.18 4.48 -4.51
CA PRO A 209 -5.16 3.18 -3.81
C PRO A 209 -4.73 1.91 -4.58
N ALA A 210 -4.58 1.92 -5.90
CA ALA A 210 -4.43 0.71 -6.71
C ALA A 210 -3.00 0.30 -7.07
N VAL A 211 -2.00 1.13 -6.82
CA VAL A 211 -0.66 0.93 -7.42
C VAL A 211 0.36 0.38 -6.41
N GLY A 212 -0.04 0.20 -5.16
CA GLY A 212 0.90 -0.12 -4.09
C GLY A 212 1.85 1.06 -3.80
N GLY A 213 2.56 0.97 -2.68
CA GLY A 213 3.56 1.97 -2.29
C GLY A 213 3.06 3.17 -1.48
N SER A 214 1.75 3.38 -1.32
CA SER A 214 1.22 4.44 -0.43
C SER A 214 1.69 4.27 1.02
N THR A 215 1.65 3.06 1.56
CA THR A 215 2.15 2.76 2.91
C THR A 215 3.65 3.01 3.03
N SER A 216 4.44 2.56 2.06
CA SER A 216 5.88 2.81 2.05
C SER A 216 6.20 4.31 2.00
N LEU A 217 5.47 5.07 1.18
CA LEU A 217 5.62 6.51 1.09
C LEU A 217 5.22 7.21 2.39
N ALA A 218 4.18 6.73 3.07
CA ALA A 218 3.77 7.25 4.38
C ALA A 218 4.84 7.03 5.45
N VAL A 219 5.46 5.85 5.48
CA VAL A 219 6.57 5.53 6.40
C VAL A 219 7.80 6.41 6.11
N VAL A 220 8.18 6.55 4.83
CA VAL A 220 9.27 7.45 4.43
C VAL A 220 8.94 8.89 4.84
N GLY A 221 7.72 9.34 4.59
CA GLY A 221 7.26 10.68 4.96
C GLY A 221 7.31 10.96 6.46
N ALA A 222 6.89 10.00 7.28
CA ALA A 222 6.97 10.10 8.74
C ALA A 222 8.44 10.21 9.20
N TYR A 223 9.32 9.37 8.65
CA TYR A 223 10.75 9.40 8.96
C TYR A 223 11.42 10.72 8.56
N VAL A 224 11.15 11.22 7.35
CA VAL A 224 11.72 12.49 6.86
C VAL A 224 11.22 13.67 7.69
N LEU A 225 9.94 13.69 8.07
CA LEU A 225 9.37 14.73 8.94
C LEU A 225 10.03 14.71 10.33
N ALA A 226 10.11 13.54 10.96
CA ALA A 226 10.76 13.40 12.27
C ALA A 226 12.21 13.87 12.23
N GLY A 227 12.97 13.49 11.19
CA GLY A 227 14.34 13.95 10.98
C GLY A 227 14.45 15.45 10.74
N ALA A 228 13.51 16.05 10.02
CA ALA A 228 13.46 17.50 9.79
C ALA A 228 13.22 18.27 11.09
N LEU A 229 12.26 17.81 11.91
CA LEU A 229 11.97 18.37 13.23
C LEU A 229 13.18 18.25 14.18
N ALA A 230 13.82 17.08 14.22
CA ALA A 230 15.01 16.88 15.04
C ALA A 230 16.17 17.81 14.64
N ARG A 231 16.46 17.93 13.34
CA ARG A 231 17.52 18.84 12.84
C ARG A 231 17.21 20.32 13.07
N ALA A 232 15.94 20.69 13.10
CA ALA A 232 15.50 22.05 13.39
C ALA A 232 15.38 22.34 14.90
N GLY A 233 15.66 21.37 15.77
CA GLY A 233 15.49 21.54 17.22
C GLY A 233 14.04 21.79 17.63
N GLY A 234 13.08 21.21 16.90
CA GLY A 234 11.65 21.41 17.11
C GLY A 234 11.05 22.66 16.44
N ASP A 235 11.87 23.48 15.77
CA ASP A 235 11.37 24.63 15.00
C ASP A 235 10.63 24.18 13.73
N HIS A 236 9.31 24.14 13.83
CA HIS A 236 8.42 23.69 12.75
C HIS A 236 8.40 24.62 11.54
N GLU A 237 8.64 25.93 11.73
CA GLU A 237 8.68 26.89 10.61
C GLU A 237 9.86 26.61 9.69
N ARG A 238 10.94 26.04 10.23
CA ARG A 238 12.09 25.55 9.46
C ARG A 238 11.93 24.10 9.01
N ALA A 239 11.36 23.24 9.87
CA ALA A 239 11.26 21.81 9.60
C ALA A 239 10.27 21.48 8.47
N PHE A 240 9.10 22.13 8.44
CA PHE A 240 8.06 21.79 7.46
C PHE A 240 8.48 22.07 6.01
N PRO A 241 9.06 23.23 5.66
CA PRO A 241 9.57 23.47 4.31
C PRO A 241 10.72 22.50 3.94
N ALA A 242 11.58 22.16 4.89
CA ALA A 242 12.66 21.19 4.65
C ALA A 242 12.12 19.78 4.36
N ASN A 243 11.09 19.35 5.09
CA ASN A 243 10.37 18.10 4.84
C ASN A 243 9.71 18.11 3.44
N GLU A 244 8.97 19.16 3.11
CA GLU A 244 8.32 19.31 1.80
C GLU A 244 9.34 19.26 0.66
N GLY A 245 10.45 20.00 0.78
CA GLY A 245 11.53 19.99 -0.21
C GLY A 245 12.15 18.60 -0.40
N ALA A 246 12.40 17.88 0.69
CA ALA A 246 12.98 16.53 0.63
C ALA A 246 12.04 15.49 0.00
N MET A 247 10.73 15.64 0.19
CA MET A 247 9.73 14.69 -0.27
C MET A 247 9.15 15.00 -1.65
N ALA A 248 9.19 16.26 -2.10
CA ALA A 248 8.45 16.73 -3.27
C ALA A 248 8.76 15.94 -4.56
N GLU A 249 10.03 15.67 -4.84
CA GLU A 249 10.42 14.90 -6.04
C GLU A 249 9.95 13.45 -5.94
N HIS A 250 10.14 12.83 -4.78
CA HIS A 250 9.74 11.45 -4.54
C HIS A 250 8.23 11.27 -4.68
N VAL A 251 7.44 12.18 -4.11
CA VAL A 251 5.97 12.20 -4.27
C VAL A 251 5.56 12.40 -5.73
N ARG A 252 6.18 13.35 -6.44
CA ARG A 252 5.88 13.61 -7.86
C ARG A 252 6.17 12.38 -8.73
N GLY A 253 7.33 11.74 -8.53
CA GLY A 253 7.70 10.51 -9.24
C GLY A 253 6.73 9.37 -8.95
N SER A 254 6.38 9.15 -7.68
CA SER A 254 5.44 8.11 -7.27
C SER A 254 4.03 8.32 -7.86
N ARG A 255 3.53 9.56 -7.93
CA ARG A 255 2.24 9.86 -8.59
C ARG A 255 2.26 9.55 -10.08
N ALA A 256 3.35 9.88 -10.78
CA ALA A 256 3.48 9.60 -12.20
C ALA A 256 3.56 8.08 -12.48
N ALA A 257 4.32 7.36 -11.66
CA ALA A 257 4.39 5.90 -11.69
C ALA A 257 3.00 5.27 -11.43
N ALA A 258 2.26 5.81 -10.46
CA ALA A 258 0.90 5.39 -10.15
C ALA A 258 -0.05 5.46 -11.36
N LEU A 259 -0.10 6.60 -12.03
CA LEU A 259 -0.94 6.77 -13.22
C LEU A 259 -0.55 5.81 -14.36
N SER A 260 0.75 5.56 -14.53
CA SER A 260 1.25 4.62 -15.55
C SER A 260 0.85 3.18 -15.25
N ALA A 261 0.98 2.75 -14.00
CA ALA A 261 0.59 1.41 -13.58
C ALA A 261 -0.93 1.21 -13.70
N ALA A 262 -1.75 2.16 -13.27
CA ALA A 262 -3.21 2.07 -13.39
C ALA A 262 -3.69 1.92 -14.86
N LYS A 263 -3.02 2.60 -15.81
CA LYS A 263 -3.28 2.42 -17.25
C LYS A 263 -2.96 1.02 -17.75
N THR A 264 -1.93 0.40 -17.18
CA THR A 264 -1.52 -0.96 -17.53
C THR A 264 -2.46 -1.98 -16.90
N LEU A 265 -2.82 -1.81 -15.62
CA LEU A 265 -3.66 -2.74 -14.88
C LEU A 265 -5.12 -2.74 -15.33
N ILE A 266 -5.61 -1.64 -15.92
CA ILE A 266 -7.01 -1.49 -16.34
C ILE A 266 -7.09 -1.10 -17.83
N PRO A 267 -6.90 -2.06 -18.74
CA PRO A 267 -6.81 -1.79 -20.18
C PRO A 267 -8.14 -1.31 -20.76
N THR A 268 -8.12 -0.30 -21.62
CA THR A 268 -9.32 0.31 -22.23
C THR A 268 -9.74 -0.31 -23.57
N SER A 269 -9.01 -1.31 -24.06
CA SER A 269 -9.27 -1.91 -25.38
C SER A 269 -9.00 -3.41 -25.40
N ARG A 270 -9.62 -4.12 -26.34
CA ARG A 270 -9.40 -5.57 -26.54
C ARG A 270 -7.93 -5.89 -26.87
N LEU A 271 -7.25 -5.00 -27.61
CA LEU A 271 -5.82 -5.14 -27.86
C LEU A 271 -5.00 -5.01 -26.57
N GLY A 272 -5.37 -4.06 -25.71
CA GLY A 272 -4.77 -3.92 -24.38
C GLY A 272 -4.96 -5.16 -23.51
N VAL A 273 -6.17 -5.74 -23.49
CA VAL A 273 -6.48 -7.00 -22.79
C VAL A 273 -5.58 -8.13 -23.30
N ARG A 274 -5.48 -8.30 -24.64
CA ARG A 274 -4.60 -9.33 -25.24
C ARG A 274 -3.15 -9.12 -24.87
N GLY A 275 -2.66 -7.88 -24.92
CA GLY A 275 -1.30 -7.53 -24.52
C GLY A 275 -1.01 -7.84 -23.05
N LEU A 276 -1.98 -7.57 -22.16
CA LEU A 276 -1.86 -7.87 -20.74
C LEU A 276 -1.81 -9.38 -20.49
N ALA A 277 -2.78 -10.12 -21.05
CA ALA A 277 -2.84 -11.57 -20.93
C ALA A 277 -1.55 -12.24 -21.44
N GLN A 278 -1.03 -11.81 -22.59
CA GLN A 278 0.21 -12.34 -23.16
C GLN A 278 1.47 -11.95 -22.36
N GLY A 279 1.45 -10.80 -21.67
CA GLY A 279 2.54 -10.37 -20.79
C GLY A 279 2.58 -11.15 -19.47
N VAL A 280 1.41 -11.53 -18.94
CA VAL A 280 1.27 -12.35 -17.71
C VAL A 280 1.50 -13.83 -18.00
N LEU A 281 1.11 -14.33 -19.18
CA LEU A 281 1.25 -15.73 -19.60
C LEU A 281 2.62 -16.10 -20.19
N ARG A 282 3.65 -15.23 -20.13
CA ARG A 282 4.98 -15.62 -20.59
C ARG A 282 5.64 -16.52 -19.54
N PRO A 283 5.89 -17.82 -19.83
CA PRO A 283 6.70 -18.64 -18.94
C PRO A 283 8.09 -18.01 -18.93
N VAL A 284 8.53 -17.56 -17.75
CA VAL A 284 9.93 -17.23 -17.52
C VAL A 284 10.68 -18.55 -17.61
N VAL A 285 11.17 -18.88 -18.81
CA VAL A 285 12.14 -19.96 -18.99
C VAL A 285 13.42 -19.52 -18.30
N ARG A 286 13.58 -19.90 -17.03
CA ARG A 286 14.88 -19.85 -16.36
C ARG A 286 15.82 -20.78 -17.11
N ARG A 287 16.74 -20.21 -17.88
CA ARG A 287 17.95 -20.93 -18.30
C ARG A 287 18.76 -21.18 -17.03
N ASP A 288 18.74 -22.42 -16.58
CA ASP A 288 19.50 -22.88 -15.43
C ASP A 288 21.01 -22.68 -15.73
N ARG A 289 21.59 -21.62 -15.15
CA ARG A 289 23.04 -21.39 -15.15
C ARG A 289 23.67 -22.05 -13.92
N ARG A 290 23.47 -23.36 -13.76
CA ARG A 290 24.27 -24.22 -12.88
C ARG A 290 24.60 -25.54 -13.56
N ALA A 291 25.43 -25.47 -14.59
CA ALA A 291 26.21 -26.60 -15.05
C ALA A 291 27.53 -26.09 -15.64
N ARG A 292 28.47 -25.67 -14.78
CA ARG A 292 29.93 -25.64 -15.03
C ARG A 292 30.68 -25.21 -13.77
N SER A 293 30.78 -26.11 -12.80
CA SER A 293 31.91 -26.15 -11.88
C SER A 293 31.98 -27.55 -11.28
N GLY A 294 32.84 -28.40 -11.83
CA GLY A 294 32.95 -29.79 -11.39
C GLY A 294 33.87 -30.62 -12.29
N ARG A 295 35.10 -30.16 -12.50
CA ARG A 295 36.23 -31.06 -12.79
C ARG A 295 37.37 -30.64 -11.88
N SER A 296 37.45 -31.32 -10.74
CA SER A 296 38.64 -31.39 -9.90
C SER A 296 39.69 -32.26 -10.59
N SER A 297 40.90 -31.74 -10.68
CA SER A 297 42.12 -32.54 -10.91
C SER A 297 42.75 -32.89 -9.55
N PRO A 298 43.49 -34.01 -9.44
CA PRO A 298 43.82 -34.61 -8.15
C PRO A 298 45.05 -33.98 -7.47
N SER A 299 44.99 -33.89 -6.15
CA SER A 299 46.09 -33.51 -5.27
C SER A 299 47.02 -34.69 -4.98
N ALA A 300 48.32 -34.45 -5.06
CA ALA A 300 49.39 -35.36 -4.67
C ALA A 300 49.59 -35.42 -3.14
N GLU A 301 49.85 -36.65 -2.67
CA GLU A 301 50.70 -37.10 -1.55
C GLU A 301 51.06 -36.15 -0.39
N GLN A 302 50.76 -36.59 0.84
CA GLN A 302 51.71 -37.14 1.85
C GLN A 302 50.95 -37.43 3.17
N ARG A 303 50.82 -38.70 3.59
CA ARG A 303 51.54 -39.40 4.70
C ARG A 303 51.51 -38.62 6.04
N GLY A 304 51.15 -39.13 7.22
CA GLY A 304 50.84 -40.46 7.75
C GLY A 304 50.88 -40.41 9.30
N CYS A 305 50.45 -41.49 9.98
CA CYS A 305 50.42 -41.75 11.45
C CYS A 305 49.36 -40.96 12.25
N GLY A 306 48.52 -41.52 13.14
CA GLY A 306 48.32 -42.83 13.77
C GLY A 306 47.28 -42.61 14.90
N PRO A 307 46.52 -43.62 15.37
CA PRO A 307 45.34 -43.37 16.20
C PRO A 307 45.64 -43.49 17.71
N VAL A 308 45.22 -42.51 18.52
CA VAL A 308 45.13 -42.67 19.98
C VAL A 308 43.89 -41.93 20.52
N THR A 309 42.87 -42.75 20.81
CA THR A 309 41.89 -42.68 21.90
C THR A 309 41.64 -41.37 22.67
N GLY A 310 40.36 -40.96 22.73
CA GLY A 310 39.61 -41.03 23.99
C GLY A 310 39.39 -39.73 24.80
N ARG A 311 38.09 -39.41 24.94
CA ARG A 311 37.38 -38.74 26.06
C ARG A 311 37.38 -37.19 26.17
N CYS A 312 36.18 -36.66 25.94
CA CYS A 312 35.29 -36.07 26.96
C CYS A 312 35.79 -34.84 27.76
N GLY A 313 35.10 -33.70 27.63
CA GLY A 313 35.19 -32.62 28.62
C GLY A 313 34.58 -31.30 28.14
N ARG A 314 33.51 -30.87 28.80
CA ARG A 314 32.76 -29.62 28.62
C ARG A 314 33.64 -28.38 28.86
N LEU A 315 33.44 -27.33 28.06
CA LEU A 315 32.86 -26.03 28.44
C LEU A 315 32.49 -25.27 27.17
#